data_AF-A0A4R0YGU1-F1
#
_entry.id   AF-A0A4R0YGU1-F1
#
_cell.length_a   1.000
_cell.length_b   1.000
_cell.length_c   1.000
_cell.angle_alpha   90.00
_cell.angle_beta   90.00
_cell.angle_gamma   90.00
#
_symmetry.space_group_name_H-M   'P 1'
#
loop_
_entity.id
_entity.type
_entity.pdbx_description
1 polymer ?
#
loop_
_entity_poly.entity_id
_entity_poly.type
_entity_poly.pdbx_seq_one_letter_code
_entity_poly.pdbx_strand_id
1 'polypeptide(L)'
;MADEVWGPFESEETFTQFRIIAEDGGTPEKPVLVEELRSKEGKIFAIVRDLSAAAAGPPAPGSDIPDAPPVAEFESPDPAPAGAPGTFVSARKTAHLTITYLDAQGRGLIRQGGTRAWRNCNPGNIQRGPFALGKGAIGDDGRFAVFPDEGTGRNALVALLRGPKYFDLSLRDAIFKYAPPTENPSDRYVQFVSEKAGIGPAQRLREADDKIPAMSEAIKVIEGWKEGEEALLGATGAVDAGAGKPPLPVVSRAAGNWMEIARQEAARPPVDRTEWAGGKSNPRILDYFRIGTAWREVTQDETDWCAAFVNYCLVNAGHPGTNSPGARSFFWNRNGRFESLAAPKPGCIVVIRRLPFDDPKWALGPGHVGFFVAGTDSSVTLLGGNQSNTVRESNFPKEERSGGKVVAKVVAYMMPITS
;
A
#
# COMPACT_ATOMS: atom_id res chain seq x y z
N MET A 1 2.59 36.31 -18.42
CA MET A 1 1.65 36.04 -19.53
C MET A 1 2.30 34.96 -20.35
N ALA A 2 1.81 33.74 -20.23
CA ALA A 2 2.35 32.58 -20.94
C ALA A 2 1.56 32.43 -22.25
N ASP A 3 2.28 32.29 -23.35
CA ASP A 3 1.70 32.15 -24.68
C ASP A 3 0.89 30.85 -24.77
N GLU A 4 -0.39 30.97 -25.10
CA GLU A 4 -1.29 29.87 -25.41
C GLU A 4 -0.94 29.28 -26.78
N VAL A 5 -0.64 27.98 -26.84
CA VAL A 5 -0.49 27.24 -28.10
C VAL A 5 -1.69 26.29 -28.24
N TRP A 6 -2.46 26.46 -29.32
CA TRP A 6 -3.66 25.67 -29.64
C TRP A 6 -3.43 24.81 -30.88
N GLY A 7 -3.76 23.51 -30.84
CA GLY A 7 -3.73 22.60 -31.99
C GLY A 7 -4.65 21.37 -31.82
N PRO A 8 -5.23 20.80 -32.91
CA PRO A 8 -6.15 19.65 -32.86
C PRO A 8 -5.46 18.28 -32.80
N PHE A 9 -6.02 17.32 -32.04
CA PHE A 9 -5.50 15.94 -31.93
C PHE A 9 -6.46 14.90 -32.54
N GLU A 10 -5.91 13.87 -33.19
CA GLU A 10 -6.64 12.69 -33.69
C GLU A 10 -6.49 11.49 -32.74
N SER A 11 -7.55 10.69 -32.65
CA SER A 11 -7.65 9.51 -31.77
C SER A 11 -7.53 8.22 -32.56
N GLU A 12 -6.73 7.26 -32.08
CA GLU A 12 -6.90 5.85 -32.43
C GLU A 12 -7.50 5.07 -31.25
N GLU A 13 -8.51 4.26 -31.56
CA GLU A 13 -9.29 3.46 -30.61
C GLU A 13 -8.47 2.29 -30.06
N THR A 14 -8.29 2.24 -28.74
CA THR A 14 -8.48 1.05 -27.88
C THR A 14 -8.32 1.47 -26.41
N PHE A 15 -9.23 1.02 -25.55
CA PHE A 15 -9.37 1.49 -24.16
C PHE A 15 -8.10 1.26 -23.30
N THR A 16 -7.78 2.27 -22.47
CA THR A 16 -6.92 2.27 -21.25
C THR A 16 -5.47 2.79 -21.32
N GLN A 17 -5.09 3.59 -22.32
CA GLN A 17 -3.89 4.44 -22.21
C GLN A 17 -3.97 5.61 -23.20
N PHE A 18 -4.15 6.84 -22.71
CA PHE A 18 -3.94 8.02 -23.55
C PHE A 18 -2.43 8.27 -23.64
N ARG A 19 -1.85 8.13 -24.83
CA ARG A 19 -0.50 8.62 -25.13
C ARG A 19 -0.66 9.99 -25.77
N ILE A 20 -0.06 11.02 -25.17
CA ILE A 20 0.05 12.32 -25.82
C ILE A 20 1.14 12.19 -26.88
N ILE A 21 0.79 12.40 -28.14
CA ILE A 21 1.70 12.40 -29.29
C ILE A 21 1.69 13.84 -29.84
N ALA A 22 2.86 14.41 -30.09
CA ALA A 22 2.98 15.73 -30.72
C ALA A 22 2.52 15.65 -32.19
N GLU A 23 2.17 16.79 -32.81
CA GLU A 23 1.66 16.84 -34.20
C GLU A 23 2.59 16.21 -35.25
N ASP A 24 3.88 16.03 -34.93
CA ASP A 24 4.88 15.39 -35.77
C ASP A 24 4.99 13.86 -35.58
N GLY A 25 4.11 13.26 -34.76
CA GLY A 25 4.15 11.83 -34.44
C GLY A 25 5.19 11.47 -33.37
N GLY A 26 5.89 12.45 -32.79
CA GLY A 26 6.88 12.27 -31.74
C GLY A 26 6.25 12.11 -30.35
N THR A 27 6.95 11.39 -29.46
CA THR A 27 6.70 11.51 -28.02
C THR A 27 7.13 12.90 -27.55
N PRO A 28 6.34 13.61 -26.72
CA PRO A 28 6.73 14.92 -26.22
C PRO A 28 8.10 14.85 -25.54
N GLU A 29 9.03 15.73 -25.95
CA GLU A 29 10.40 15.78 -25.40
C GLU A 29 10.47 16.11 -23.90
N LYS A 30 9.35 16.56 -23.31
CA LYS A 30 9.26 17.04 -21.92
C LYS A 30 8.08 16.38 -21.17
N PRO A 31 8.26 16.05 -19.87
CA PRO A 31 7.17 15.49 -19.06
C PRO A 31 6.07 16.53 -18.82
N VAL A 32 4.82 16.13 -19.06
CA VAL A 32 3.62 16.97 -18.88
C VAL A 32 2.58 16.23 -18.03
N LEU A 33 1.81 16.96 -17.23
CA LEU A 33 0.66 16.43 -16.49
C LEU A 33 -0.63 16.85 -17.19
N VAL A 34 -1.53 15.92 -17.49
CA VAL A 34 -2.89 16.23 -17.98
C VAL A 34 -3.75 16.62 -16.79
N GLU A 35 -4.17 17.88 -16.72
CA GLU A 35 -5.03 18.41 -15.66
C GLU A 35 -6.51 18.25 -15.99
N GLU A 36 -6.88 18.36 -17.27
CA GLU A 36 -8.27 18.27 -17.71
C GLU A 36 -8.36 17.75 -19.15
N LEU A 37 -9.39 16.95 -19.46
CA LEU A 37 -9.73 16.53 -20.82
C LEU A 37 -11.06 17.16 -21.22
N ARG A 38 -11.10 17.83 -22.38
CA ARG A 38 -12.32 18.42 -22.96
C ARG A 38 -12.54 17.89 -24.35
N SER A 39 -13.80 17.66 -24.74
CA SER A 39 -14.15 17.32 -26.12
C SER A 39 -14.89 18.46 -26.79
N LYS A 40 -14.52 18.79 -28.03
CA LYS A 40 -15.22 19.75 -28.88
C LYS A 40 -15.10 19.29 -30.34
N GLU A 41 -16.22 19.22 -31.05
CA GLU A 41 -16.27 18.87 -32.49
C GLU A 41 -15.54 17.56 -32.85
N GLY A 42 -15.71 16.52 -32.03
CA GLY A 42 -15.11 15.19 -32.28
C GLY A 42 -13.62 15.09 -31.98
N LYS A 43 -13.00 16.15 -31.43
CA LYS A 43 -11.59 16.15 -31.01
C LYS A 43 -11.46 16.27 -29.50
N ILE A 44 -10.47 15.59 -28.94
CA ILE A 44 -10.13 15.64 -27.50
C ILE A 44 -8.97 16.63 -27.32
N PHE A 45 -9.14 17.56 -26.38
CA PHE A 45 -8.16 18.55 -25.99
C PHE A 45 -7.74 18.28 -24.54
N ALA A 46 -6.44 18.30 -24.28
CA ALA A 46 -5.88 18.16 -22.95
C ALA A 46 -5.35 19.52 -22.47
N ILE A 47 -5.78 19.96 -21.29
CA ILE A 47 -5.09 21.02 -20.56
C ILE A 47 -3.90 20.35 -19.89
N VAL A 48 -2.69 20.74 -20.26
CA VAL A 48 -1.45 20.16 -19.75
C VAL A 48 -0.65 21.18 -18.98
N ARG A 49 -0.09 20.75 -17.85
CA ARG A 49 0.90 21.51 -17.10
C ARG A 49 2.29 21.01 -17.42
N ASP A 50 3.14 21.92 -17.86
CA ASP A 50 4.56 21.66 -18.09
C ASP A 50 5.29 21.42 -16.76
N LEU A 51 5.88 20.23 -16.60
CA LEU A 51 6.67 19.87 -15.42
C LEU A 51 8.15 20.24 -15.58
N SER A 52 8.57 20.75 -16.76
CA SER A 52 9.96 21.12 -17.06
C SER A 52 10.41 22.44 -16.42
N ALA A 53 9.49 23.21 -15.83
CA ALA A 53 9.83 24.37 -15.01
C ALA A 53 10.32 24.01 -13.59
N ALA A 54 10.60 22.74 -13.30
CA ALA A 54 11.40 22.36 -12.16
C ALA A 54 12.88 22.65 -12.46
N ALA A 55 13.31 23.89 -12.20
CA ALA A 55 14.73 24.19 -12.06
C ALA A 55 15.35 23.12 -11.16
N ALA A 56 16.48 22.52 -11.59
CA ALA A 56 17.29 21.69 -10.72
C ALA A 56 17.51 22.49 -9.43
N GLY A 57 16.91 22.04 -8.34
CA GLY A 57 16.98 22.76 -7.07
C GLY A 57 18.45 22.92 -6.66
N PRO A 58 18.78 23.94 -5.85
CA PRO A 58 20.13 24.11 -5.32
C PRO A 58 20.63 22.83 -4.65
N PRO A 59 21.97 22.64 -4.54
CA PRO A 59 22.59 21.43 -4.02
C PRO A 59 22.04 21.06 -2.63
N ALA A 60 22.23 19.79 -2.25
CA ALA A 60 21.71 19.21 -1.03
C ALA A 60 21.97 20.14 0.14
N PRO A 61 20.99 20.35 1.03
CA PRO A 61 21.23 21.13 2.24
C PRO A 61 22.41 20.49 2.97
N GLY A 62 23.48 21.27 3.18
CA GLY A 62 24.66 20.79 3.91
C GLY A 62 24.21 20.18 5.24
N SER A 63 24.49 18.88 5.42
CA SER A 63 24.04 18.14 6.59
C SER A 63 25.12 18.21 7.67
N ASP A 64 24.89 19.05 8.68
CA ASP A 64 25.61 19.01 9.97
C ASP A 64 25.24 17.74 10.79
N ILE A 65 24.73 16.70 10.11
CA ILE A 65 24.21 15.45 10.66
C ILE A 65 25.09 14.32 10.12
N PRO A 66 25.53 13.36 10.94
CA PRO A 66 26.40 12.28 10.51
C PRO A 66 25.87 11.51 9.29
N ASP A 67 26.76 11.16 8.36
CA ASP A 67 26.47 10.35 7.16
C ASP A 67 26.07 8.90 7.49
N ALA A 68 26.20 8.48 8.75
CA ALA A 68 25.86 7.16 9.24
C ALA A 68 24.99 7.23 10.51
N PRO A 69 23.97 6.37 10.67
CA PRO A 69 23.06 6.39 11.80
C PRO A 69 23.84 6.20 13.12
N PRO A 70 23.76 7.14 14.07
CA PRO A 70 24.63 7.14 15.25
C PRO A 70 24.18 6.19 16.37
N VAL A 71 23.12 5.39 16.21
CA VAL A 71 22.63 4.43 17.22
C VAL A 71 21.68 3.38 16.62
N ALA A 72 21.55 2.23 17.30
CA ALA A 72 20.45 1.29 17.09
C ALA A 72 19.10 1.98 17.36
N GLU A 73 18.11 1.72 16.52
CA GLU A 73 16.78 2.32 16.61
C GLU A 73 16.16 2.09 17.99
N PHE A 74 15.74 3.16 18.68
CA PHE A 74 14.88 3.06 19.85
C PHE A 74 13.47 2.52 19.48
N GLU A 75 13.14 2.48 18.18
CA GLU A 75 11.81 2.24 17.64
C GLU A 75 11.80 1.34 16.39
N SER A 76 12.63 0.30 16.35
CA SER A 76 12.44 -0.77 15.36
C SER A 76 12.66 -2.11 16.04
N PRO A 77 11.84 -3.12 15.69
CA PRO A 77 12.01 -4.44 16.27
C PRO A 77 13.38 -4.99 15.89
N ASP A 78 14.01 -5.69 16.83
CA ASP A 78 15.18 -6.49 16.52
C ASP A 78 14.88 -7.40 15.31
N PRO A 79 15.87 -7.65 14.44
CA PRO A 79 15.69 -8.59 13.36
C PRO A 79 15.26 -9.94 13.94
N ALA A 80 14.30 -10.59 13.27
CA ALA A 80 13.81 -11.89 13.70
C ALA A 80 14.97 -12.90 13.79
N PRO A 81 14.95 -13.82 14.78
CA PRO A 81 15.96 -14.85 14.89
C PRO A 81 15.98 -15.73 13.63
N ALA A 82 17.15 -16.24 13.27
CA ALA A 82 17.31 -17.11 12.11
C ALA A 82 16.44 -18.38 12.22
N GLY A 83 15.92 -18.84 11.09
CA GLY A 83 15.15 -20.09 10.97
C GLY A 83 13.86 -19.94 10.17
N ALA A 84 13.22 -21.07 9.86
CA ALA A 84 11.91 -21.07 9.22
C ALA A 84 10.84 -20.48 10.16
N PRO A 85 9.81 -19.79 9.64
CA PRO A 85 8.69 -19.32 10.44
C PRO A 85 7.97 -20.49 11.13
N GLY A 86 7.56 -20.27 12.38
CA GLY A 86 6.63 -21.15 13.09
C GLY A 86 5.18 -20.84 12.72
N THR A 87 4.25 -21.14 13.64
CA THR A 87 2.83 -20.78 13.47
C THR A 87 2.68 -19.28 13.33
N PHE A 88 2.06 -18.83 12.24
CA PHE A 88 1.76 -17.43 12.03
C PHE A 88 0.71 -16.95 13.03
N VAL A 89 0.99 -15.84 13.70
CA VAL A 89 0.11 -15.23 14.71
C VAL A 89 -0.40 -13.88 14.27
N SER A 90 0.18 -13.30 13.22
CA SER A 90 -0.32 -12.09 12.58
C SER A 90 -0.12 -12.14 11.07
N ALA A 91 -1.04 -11.53 10.33
CA ALA A 91 -0.89 -11.33 8.90
C ALA A 91 -1.48 -10.00 8.47
N ARG A 92 -0.98 -9.43 7.39
CA ARG A 92 -1.37 -8.08 6.96
C ARG A 92 -1.07 -7.85 5.49
N LYS A 93 -1.89 -7.02 4.84
CA LYS A 93 -1.58 -6.54 3.50
C LYS A 93 -0.39 -5.59 3.54
N THR A 94 0.62 -5.88 2.74
CA THR A 94 1.90 -5.15 2.70
C THR A 94 2.31 -4.75 1.30
N ALA A 95 1.46 -4.90 0.28
CA ALA A 95 1.59 -4.24 -1.03
C ALA A 95 0.36 -4.59 -1.86
N HIS A 96 0.32 -4.13 -3.12
CA HIS A 96 -0.62 -4.62 -4.09
C HIS A 96 -0.54 -6.15 -4.19
N LEU A 97 -1.68 -6.82 -3.99
CA LEU A 97 -1.80 -8.29 -4.00
C LEU A 97 -0.70 -8.98 -3.18
N THR A 98 -0.37 -8.46 -1.99
CA THR A 98 0.69 -9.00 -1.15
C THR A 98 0.26 -9.04 0.31
N ILE A 99 0.38 -10.21 0.94
CA ILE A 99 0.16 -10.42 2.37
C ILE A 99 1.48 -10.86 2.99
N THR A 100 1.88 -10.23 4.10
CA THR A 100 2.97 -10.71 4.95
C THR A 100 2.39 -11.37 6.18
N TYR A 101 2.81 -12.60 6.41
CA TYR A 101 2.55 -13.41 7.58
C TYR A 101 3.75 -13.34 8.52
N LEU A 102 3.50 -13.30 9.82
CA LEU A 102 4.53 -13.27 10.87
C LEU A 102 4.18 -14.25 11.98
N ASP A 103 5.17 -14.99 12.45
CA ASP A 103 5.08 -15.77 13.67
C ASP A 103 5.36 -14.92 14.92
N ALA A 104 5.27 -15.55 16.09
CA ALA A 104 5.47 -14.87 17.37
C ALA A 104 6.91 -14.36 17.60
N GLN A 105 7.87 -14.79 16.79
CA GLN A 105 9.26 -14.37 16.84
C GLN A 105 9.59 -13.36 15.73
N GLY A 106 8.61 -12.94 14.93
CA GLY A 106 8.79 -11.99 13.83
C GLY A 106 9.35 -12.61 12.55
N ARG A 107 9.53 -13.92 12.47
CA ARG A 107 9.89 -14.61 11.22
C ARG A 107 8.65 -14.64 10.34
N GLY A 108 8.81 -14.46 9.03
CA GLY A 108 7.66 -14.25 8.16
C GLY A 108 7.72 -14.92 6.80
N LEU A 109 6.55 -14.91 6.16
CA LEU A 109 6.30 -15.38 4.81
C LEU A 109 5.54 -14.29 4.07
N ILE A 110 5.91 -14.04 2.82
CA ILE A 110 5.22 -13.13 1.92
C ILE A 110 4.48 -13.98 0.90
N ARG A 111 3.17 -13.77 0.76
CA ARG A 111 2.35 -14.28 -0.34
C ARG A 111 2.01 -13.15 -1.30
N GLN A 112 2.48 -13.24 -2.54
CA GLN A 112 2.30 -12.21 -3.57
C GLN A 112 1.61 -12.77 -4.81
N GLY A 113 0.78 -11.98 -5.49
CA GLY A 113 0.07 -12.42 -6.69
C GLY A 113 -1.03 -13.45 -6.36
N GLY A 114 -1.36 -14.35 -7.28
CA GLY A 114 -2.45 -15.31 -7.07
C GLY A 114 -3.83 -14.67 -6.84
N THR A 115 -4.80 -15.44 -6.35
CA THR A 115 -6.10 -14.90 -5.91
C THR A 115 -6.11 -14.49 -4.44
N ARG A 116 -7.08 -13.65 -4.08
CA ARG A 116 -7.28 -13.20 -2.70
C ARG A 116 -7.49 -14.38 -1.75
N ALA A 117 -8.32 -15.34 -2.14
CA ALA A 117 -8.62 -16.52 -1.33
C ALA A 117 -7.32 -17.26 -0.93
N TRP A 118 -6.41 -17.47 -1.88
CA TRP A 118 -5.10 -18.07 -1.62
C TRP A 118 -4.20 -17.18 -0.76
N ARG A 119 -4.03 -15.91 -1.13
CA ARG A 119 -3.17 -14.97 -0.38
C ARG A 119 -3.58 -14.76 1.06
N ASN A 120 -4.86 -14.91 1.35
CA ASN A 120 -5.42 -14.67 2.68
C ASN A 120 -5.62 -15.98 3.47
N CYS A 121 -5.25 -17.15 2.93
CA CYS A 121 -5.64 -18.46 3.47
C CYS A 121 -7.15 -18.55 3.74
N ASN A 122 -7.97 -17.91 2.92
CA ASN A 122 -9.40 -17.70 3.15
C ASN A 122 -10.21 -18.25 1.98
N PRO A 123 -10.46 -19.57 1.93
CA PRO A 123 -11.08 -20.25 0.78
C PRO A 123 -12.51 -19.77 0.49
N GLY A 124 -13.19 -19.20 1.50
CA GLY A 124 -14.53 -18.64 1.32
C GLY A 124 -14.58 -17.14 1.02
N ASN A 125 -13.45 -16.41 1.01
CA ASN A 125 -13.51 -14.95 1.05
C ASN A 125 -14.42 -14.45 2.21
N ILE A 126 -14.24 -15.01 3.42
CA ILE A 126 -14.94 -14.54 4.62
C ILE A 126 -14.50 -13.11 4.93
N GLN A 127 -15.44 -12.19 5.05
CA GLN A 127 -15.16 -10.80 5.39
C GLN A 127 -14.58 -10.66 6.80
N ARG A 128 -13.76 -9.64 7.01
CA ARG A 128 -13.23 -9.32 8.34
C ARG A 128 -14.38 -9.05 9.32
N GLY A 129 -14.20 -9.41 10.59
CA GLY A 129 -15.18 -9.12 11.64
C GLY A 129 -15.16 -10.12 12.79
N PRO A 130 -16.05 -9.96 13.79
CA PRO A 130 -16.06 -10.76 15.02
C PRO A 130 -16.15 -12.27 14.77
N PHE A 131 -16.90 -12.69 13.75
CA PHE A 131 -16.99 -14.09 13.36
C PHE A 131 -15.62 -14.65 12.94
N ALA A 132 -14.93 -13.98 12.01
CA ALA A 132 -13.65 -14.45 11.50
C ALA A 132 -12.57 -14.48 12.59
N LEU A 133 -12.55 -13.46 13.45
CA LEU A 133 -11.67 -13.40 14.63
C LEU A 133 -11.94 -14.58 15.58
N GLY A 134 -13.21 -14.85 15.89
CA GLY A 134 -13.61 -16.01 16.69
C GLY A 134 -13.36 -17.38 16.04
N LYS A 135 -12.93 -17.40 14.78
CA LYS A 135 -12.51 -18.62 14.03
C LYS A 135 -11.01 -18.65 13.72
N GLY A 136 -10.22 -17.77 14.34
CA GLY A 136 -8.77 -17.80 14.24
C GLY A 136 -8.18 -16.95 13.11
N ALA A 137 -8.90 -15.94 12.60
CA ALA A 137 -8.29 -14.95 11.73
C ALA A 137 -7.19 -14.18 12.49
N ILE A 138 -6.04 -14.00 11.85
CA ILE A 138 -4.84 -13.33 12.38
C ILE A 138 -4.56 -11.98 11.71
N GLY A 139 -5.47 -11.53 10.84
CA GLY A 139 -5.29 -10.34 10.03
C GLY A 139 -6.44 -10.09 9.06
N ASP A 140 -6.28 -9.08 8.21
CA ASP A 140 -7.18 -8.81 7.09
C ASP A 140 -6.47 -8.07 5.95
N ASP A 141 -7.06 -8.08 4.75
CA ASP A 141 -6.53 -7.43 3.55
C ASP A 141 -7.14 -6.03 3.25
N GLY A 142 -7.87 -5.47 4.22
CA GLY A 142 -8.72 -4.29 4.11
C GLY A 142 -10.22 -4.61 4.09
N ARG A 143 -10.61 -5.79 3.58
CA ARG A 143 -12.02 -6.21 3.53
C ARG A 143 -12.25 -7.64 4.01
N PHE A 144 -11.33 -8.54 3.71
CA PHE A 144 -11.45 -9.97 3.98
C PHE A 144 -10.46 -10.42 5.02
N ALA A 145 -10.89 -11.35 5.88
CA ALA A 145 -10.03 -11.93 6.90
C ALA A 145 -8.85 -12.67 6.28
N VAL A 146 -7.73 -12.69 6.99
CA VAL A 146 -6.56 -13.51 6.71
C VAL A 146 -6.40 -14.54 7.84
N PHE A 147 -6.32 -15.81 7.48
CA PHE A 147 -6.14 -16.93 8.43
C PHE A 147 -4.68 -17.39 8.45
N PRO A 148 -4.20 -18.02 9.54
CA PRO A 148 -2.81 -18.48 9.66
C PRO A 148 -2.44 -19.53 8.62
N ASP A 149 -3.41 -20.35 8.21
CA ASP A 149 -3.24 -21.42 7.26
C ASP A 149 -4.58 -21.73 6.58
N GLU A 150 -4.53 -22.44 5.46
CA GLU A 150 -5.73 -22.80 4.69
C GLU A 150 -6.71 -23.67 5.49
N GLY A 151 -6.19 -24.58 6.33
CA GLY A 151 -7.01 -25.47 7.16
C GLY A 151 -7.88 -24.68 8.14
N THR A 152 -7.32 -23.67 8.77
CA THR A 152 -8.03 -22.74 9.65
C THR A 152 -9.11 -21.97 8.89
N GLY A 153 -8.78 -21.42 7.72
CA GLY A 153 -9.76 -20.72 6.88
C GLY A 153 -10.90 -21.61 6.37
N ARG A 154 -10.59 -22.85 5.98
CA ARG A 154 -11.59 -23.86 5.58
C ARG A 154 -12.50 -24.24 6.75
N ASN A 155 -11.94 -24.45 7.94
CA ASN A 155 -12.73 -24.73 9.14
C ASN A 155 -13.65 -23.54 9.50
N ALA A 156 -13.19 -22.30 9.30
CA ALA A 156 -14.02 -21.11 9.46
C ALA A 156 -15.20 -21.08 8.47
N LEU A 157 -14.97 -21.45 7.20
CA LEU A 157 -16.03 -21.56 6.19
C LEU A 157 -17.05 -22.65 6.55
N VAL A 158 -16.60 -23.85 6.94
CA VAL A 158 -17.50 -24.92 7.40
C VAL A 158 -18.33 -24.46 8.61
N ALA A 159 -17.71 -23.78 9.58
CA ALA A 159 -18.42 -23.24 10.74
C ALA A 159 -19.42 -22.13 10.36
N LEU A 160 -19.17 -21.36 9.31
CA LEU A 160 -20.09 -20.34 8.80
C LEU A 160 -21.34 -21.01 8.20
N LEU A 161 -21.15 -22.05 7.38
CA LEU A 161 -22.23 -22.81 6.73
C LEU A 161 -23.09 -23.58 7.73
N ARG A 162 -22.48 -24.07 8.82
CA ARG A 162 -23.17 -24.66 9.99
C ARG A 162 -23.76 -23.63 10.95
N GLY A 163 -23.55 -22.35 10.68
CA GLY A 163 -24.03 -21.27 11.53
C GLY A 163 -25.53 -21.02 11.36
N PRO A 164 -26.16 -20.32 12.32
CA PRO A 164 -27.61 -20.06 12.33
C PRO A 164 -28.10 -19.22 11.14
N LYS A 165 -27.18 -18.58 10.40
CA LYS A 165 -27.51 -17.79 9.21
C LYS A 165 -27.67 -18.63 7.94
N TYR A 166 -27.18 -19.87 7.93
CA TYR A 166 -27.05 -20.71 6.74
C TYR A 166 -27.60 -22.12 6.92
N PHE A 167 -27.44 -22.74 8.10
CA PHE A 167 -27.63 -24.19 8.25
C PHE A 167 -29.06 -24.68 7.94
N ASP A 168 -30.08 -23.84 8.20
CA ASP A 168 -31.47 -24.16 7.92
C ASP A 168 -31.93 -23.76 6.49
N LEU A 169 -31.07 -23.09 5.72
CA LEU A 169 -31.35 -22.70 4.34
C LEU A 169 -31.19 -23.89 3.39
N SER A 170 -31.91 -23.85 2.26
CA SER A 170 -31.61 -24.70 1.11
C SER A 170 -30.24 -24.35 0.53
N LEU A 171 -29.60 -25.25 -0.22
CA LEU A 171 -28.38 -24.92 -0.94
C LEU A 171 -28.55 -23.66 -1.81
N ARG A 172 -29.68 -23.55 -2.52
CA ARG A 172 -30.00 -22.39 -3.37
C ARG A 172 -30.03 -21.11 -2.55
N ASP A 173 -30.79 -21.08 -1.47
CA ASP A 173 -30.93 -19.88 -0.63
C ASP A 173 -29.63 -19.51 0.08
N ALA A 174 -28.86 -20.51 0.52
CA ALA A 174 -27.55 -20.31 1.12
C ALA A 174 -26.59 -19.63 0.14
N ILE A 175 -26.49 -20.12 -1.11
CA ILE A 175 -25.63 -19.53 -2.13
C ILE A 175 -26.14 -18.16 -2.59
N PHE A 176 -27.45 -17.95 -2.74
CA PHE A 176 -28.00 -16.64 -3.11
C PHE A 176 -27.76 -15.59 -2.03
N LYS A 177 -27.70 -16.01 -0.76
CA LYS A 177 -27.29 -15.14 0.35
C LYS A 177 -25.78 -14.89 0.36
N TYR A 178 -24.99 -15.90 0.03
CA TYR A 178 -23.53 -15.87 0.08
C TYR A 178 -22.92 -15.05 -1.06
N ALA A 179 -23.40 -15.30 -2.28
CA ALA A 179 -22.98 -14.68 -3.54
C ALA A 179 -24.25 -14.19 -4.27
N PRO A 180 -24.76 -12.99 -3.95
CA PRO A 180 -26.04 -12.51 -4.47
C PRO A 180 -26.07 -12.34 -6.01
N PRO A 181 -27.22 -12.56 -6.67
CA PRO A 181 -27.35 -12.49 -8.13
C PRO A 181 -27.04 -11.12 -8.75
N THR A 182 -27.13 -10.05 -7.95
CA THR A 182 -26.77 -8.69 -8.38
C THR A 182 -25.28 -8.53 -8.63
N GLU A 183 -24.45 -9.37 -8.04
CA GLU A 183 -22.98 -9.30 -8.12
C GLU A 183 -22.36 -10.57 -8.71
N ASN A 184 -23.11 -11.67 -8.78
CA ASN A 184 -22.59 -12.99 -9.12
C ASN A 184 -23.56 -13.79 -10.00
N PRO A 185 -23.07 -14.72 -10.82
CA PRO A 185 -23.91 -15.68 -11.53
C PRO A 185 -24.39 -16.80 -10.56
N SER A 186 -25.26 -16.45 -9.60
CA SER A 186 -25.61 -17.34 -8.48
C SER A 186 -26.25 -18.66 -8.90
N ASP A 187 -27.03 -18.70 -9.98
CA ASP A 187 -27.60 -19.96 -10.49
C ASP A 187 -26.50 -20.93 -10.95
N ARG A 188 -25.47 -20.42 -11.65
CA ARG A 188 -24.29 -21.21 -12.02
C ARG A 188 -23.53 -21.66 -10.78
N TYR A 189 -23.45 -20.81 -9.76
CA TYR A 189 -22.83 -21.14 -8.48
C TYR A 189 -23.56 -22.31 -7.81
N VAL A 190 -24.89 -22.24 -7.71
CA VAL A 190 -25.72 -23.32 -7.15
C VAL A 190 -25.51 -24.63 -7.91
N GLN A 191 -25.56 -24.61 -9.24
CA GLN A 191 -25.33 -25.80 -10.06
C GLN A 191 -23.95 -26.41 -9.80
N PHE A 192 -22.90 -25.59 -9.83
CA PHE A 192 -21.53 -26.05 -9.60
C PHE A 192 -21.36 -26.70 -8.22
N VAL A 193 -21.85 -26.05 -7.16
CA VAL A 193 -21.75 -26.59 -5.81
C VAL A 193 -22.61 -27.84 -5.64
N SER A 194 -23.80 -27.85 -6.24
CA SER A 194 -24.71 -29.01 -6.21
C SER A 194 -24.05 -30.25 -6.81
N GLU A 195 -23.43 -30.12 -7.98
CA GLU A 195 -22.72 -31.20 -8.67
C GLU A 195 -21.48 -31.67 -7.91
N LYS A 196 -20.69 -30.74 -7.38
CA LYS A 196 -19.42 -31.07 -6.70
C LYS A 196 -19.62 -31.63 -5.29
N ALA A 197 -20.60 -31.13 -4.55
CA ALA A 197 -20.86 -31.54 -3.17
C ALA A 197 -21.94 -32.64 -3.07
N GLY A 198 -22.70 -32.89 -4.14
CA GLY A 198 -23.81 -33.84 -4.14
C GLY A 198 -24.99 -33.40 -3.26
N ILE A 199 -25.22 -32.08 -3.15
CA ILE A 199 -26.32 -31.48 -2.38
C ILE A 199 -27.37 -30.98 -3.35
N GLY A 200 -28.63 -31.42 -3.22
CA GLY A 200 -29.70 -30.95 -4.09
C GLY A 200 -29.97 -29.44 -3.92
N PRO A 201 -30.33 -28.67 -4.96
CA PRO A 201 -30.55 -27.22 -4.83
C PRO A 201 -31.61 -26.83 -3.78
N ALA A 202 -32.64 -27.66 -3.59
CA ALA A 202 -33.69 -27.45 -2.60
C ALA A 202 -33.43 -28.16 -1.25
N GLN A 203 -32.38 -28.98 -1.15
CA GLN A 203 -32.02 -29.69 0.08
C GLN A 203 -31.46 -28.70 1.10
N ARG A 204 -31.87 -28.82 2.37
CA ARG A 204 -31.34 -27.96 3.44
C ARG A 204 -29.92 -28.38 3.83
N LEU A 205 -29.08 -27.42 4.19
CA LEU A 205 -27.70 -27.72 4.60
C LEU A 205 -27.65 -28.63 5.84
N ARG A 206 -28.57 -28.48 6.79
CA ARG A 206 -28.69 -29.37 7.97
C ARG A 206 -28.96 -30.84 7.63
N GLU A 207 -29.61 -31.10 6.49
CA GLU A 207 -29.91 -32.45 6.00
C GLU A 207 -28.74 -33.05 5.21
N ALA A 208 -27.72 -32.23 4.93
CA ALA A 208 -26.52 -32.57 4.17
C ALA A 208 -25.25 -32.21 4.97
N ASP A 209 -25.30 -32.29 6.30
CA ASP A 209 -24.21 -31.84 7.17
C ASP A 209 -22.89 -32.58 6.91
N ASP A 210 -22.97 -33.86 6.55
CA ASP A 210 -21.85 -34.70 6.12
C ASP A 210 -21.19 -34.21 4.82
N LYS A 211 -21.94 -33.48 3.99
CA LYS A 211 -21.48 -32.94 2.70
C LYS A 211 -20.99 -31.50 2.77
N ILE A 212 -21.17 -30.80 3.90
CA ILE A 212 -20.69 -29.41 4.08
C ILE A 212 -19.17 -29.28 3.83
N PRO A 213 -18.30 -30.21 4.24
CA PRO A 213 -16.89 -30.17 3.86
C PRO A 213 -16.65 -30.22 2.33
N ALA A 214 -17.40 -31.06 1.61
CA ALA A 214 -17.32 -31.10 0.14
C ALA A 214 -17.85 -29.80 -0.50
N MET A 215 -18.89 -29.20 0.09
CA MET A 215 -19.37 -27.87 -0.29
C MET A 215 -18.31 -26.79 -0.07
N SER A 216 -17.53 -26.82 1.02
CA SER A 216 -16.46 -25.83 1.22
C SER A 216 -15.33 -25.96 0.20
N GLU A 217 -15.00 -27.17 -0.23
CA GLU A 217 -14.06 -27.39 -1.34
C GLU A 217 -14.63 -26.88 -2.68
N ALA A 218 -15.91 -27.11 -2.95
CA ALA A 218 -16.55 -26.56 -4.14
C ALA A 218 -16.53 -25.02 -4.14
N ILE A 219 -16.84 -24.39 -2.99
CA ILE A 219 -16.74 -22.94 -2.81
C ILE A 219 -15.30 -22.47 -3.11
N LYS A 220 -14.27 -23.10 -2.52
CA LYS A 220 -12.86 -22.75 -2.81
C LYS A 220 -12.55 -22.72 -4.31
N VAL A 221 -13.04 -23.71 -5.06
CA VAL A 221 -12.80 -23.81 -6.50
C VAL A 221 -13.49 -22.68 -7.27
N ILE A 222 -14.77 -22.42 -7.00
CA ILE A 222 -15.51 -21.39 -7.74
C ILE A 222 -15.13 -19.95 -7.33
N GLU A 223 -14.65 -19.76 -6.09
CA GLU A 223 -14.00 -18.50 -5.66
C GLU A 223 -12.65 -18.27 -6.37
N GLY A 224 -12.17 -19.26 -7.14
CA GLY A 224 -11.03 -19.12 -8.04
C GLY A 224 -9.68 -19.25 -7.33
N TRP A 225 -9.53 -20.17 -6.38
CA TRP A 225 -8.24 -20.40 -5.72
C TRP A 225 -7.10 -20.61 -6.74
N LYS A 226 -6.18 -19.66 -6.81
CA LYS A 226 -5.01 -19.68 -7.69
C LYS A 226 -3.81 -19.20 -6.91
N GLU A 227 -2.78 -20.03 -6.90
CA GLU A 227 -1.55 -19.73 -6.19
C GLU A 227 -0.76 -18.63 -6.88
N GLY A 228 -0.02 -17.87 -6.07
CA GLY A 228 0.97 -16.91 -6.51
C GLY A 228 2.36 -17.33 -6.04
N GLU A 229 3.16 -16.37 -5.63
CA GLU A 229 4.53 -16.56 -5.18
C GLU A 229 4.64 -16.49 -3.65
N GLU A 230 5.50 -17.34 -3.09
CA GLU A 230 5.86 -17.35 -1.68
C GLU A 230 7.34 -16.99 -1.49
N ALA A 231 7.63 -16.11 -0.54
CA ALA A 231 9.01 -15.74 -0.18
C ALA A 231 9.17 -15.58 1.33
N LEU A 232 10.27 -16.09 1.90
CA LEU A 232 10.57 -15.88 3.33
C LEU A 232 10.96 -14.41 3.58
N LEU A 233 10.38 -13.84 4.63
CA LEU A 233 10.69 -12.49 5.09
C LEU A 233 12.12 -12.48 5.66
N GLY A 234 13.03 -11.74 5.01
CA GLY A 234 14.44 -11.66 5.39
C GLY A 234 15.40 -12.52 4.54
N ALA A 235 14.91 -13.24 3.52
CA ALA A 235 15.74 -13.97 2.56
C ALA A 235 16.48 -13.09 1.54
N THR A 236 16.78 -11.83 1.87
CA THR A 236 17.91 -11.11 1.26
C THR A 236 19.16 -11.53 2.03
N GLY A 237 19.60 -12.78 1.81
CA GLY A 237 20.90 -13.23 2.26
C GLY A 237 21.97 -12.34 1.67
N ALA A 238 23.00 -12.07 2.46
CA ALA A 238 24.27 -11.54 1.99
C ALA A 238 24.65 -12.22 0.66
N VAL A 239 24.75 -11.43 -0.40
CA VAL A 239 25.36 -11.90 -1.64
C VAL A 239 26.85 -12.04 -1.38
N ASP A 240 27.28 -13.27 -1.17
CA ASP A 240 28.68 -13.64 -1.37
C ASP A 240 29.03 -13.30 -2.82
N ALA A 241 30.05 -12.47 -2.99
CA ALA A 241 30.58 -12.09 -4.29
C ALA A 241 31.28 -13.30 -4.92
N GLY A 242 30.57 -14.08 -5.74
CA GLY A 242 31.21 -15.13 -6.52
C GLY A 242 30.27 -16.06 -7.27
N ALA A 243 30.39 -16.02 -8.60
CA ALA A 243 29.82 -16.93 -9.61
C ALA A 243 28.37 -16.69 -10.06
N GLY A 244 28.19 -16.68 -11.39
CA GLY A 244 27.04 -16.11 -12.09
C GLY A 244 25.83 -17.03 -12.29
N LYS A 245 24.65 -16.40 -12.06
CA LYS A 245 23.37 -16.38 -12.82
C LYS A 245 22.58 -17.70 -13.07
N PRO A 246 21.22 -17.65 -13.05
CA PRO A 246 20.41 -16.71 -13.83
C PRO A 246 19.59 -15.73 -12.99
N PRO A 247 19.11 -14.62 -13.59
CA PRO A 247 18.26 -13.66 -12.90
C PRO A 247 16.95 -14.34 -12.57
N LEU A 248 16.42 -14.08 -11.37
CA LEU A 248 14.99 -14.26 -11.12
C LEU A 248 14.25 -13.64 -12.31
N PRO A 249 13.28 -14.34 -12.93
CA PRO A 249 12.42 -13.69 -13.89
C PRO A 249 11.64 -12.65 -13.08
N VAL A 250 12.15 -11.42 -13.10
CA VAL A 250 11.40 -10.25 -12.70
C VAL A 250 10.23 -10.24 -13.66
N VAL A 251 9.10 -10.81 -13.22
CA VAL A 251 7.82 -10.40 -13.77
C VAL A 251 7.68 -8.96 -13.29
N SER A 252 8.32 -8.06 -14.05
CA SER A 252 8.14 -6.63 -14.00
C SER A 252 6.69 -6.38 -14.37
N ARG A 253 5.80 -6.53 -13.38
CA ARG A 253 4.58 -5.76 -13.35
C ARG A 253 5.01 -4.42 -12.81
N ALA A 254 4.99 -3.42 -13.69
CA ALA A 254 5.31 -2.02 -13.45
C ALA A 254 5.17 -1.68 -11.96
N ALA A 255 6.28 -1.40 -11.29
CA ALA A 255 6.24 -0.75 -10.00
C ALA A 255 5.28 0.42 -10.13
N GLY A 256 4.20 0.41 -9.33
CA GLY A 256 3.20 1.46 -9.40
C GLY A 256 3.90 2.79 -9.11
N ASN A 257 3.41 3.88 -9.69
CA ASN A 257 3.96 5.17 -9.34
C ASN A 257 3.47 5.54 -7.93
N TRP A 258 4.33 5.54 -6.90
CA TRP A 258 3.93 5.92 -5.54
C TRP A 258 3.36 7.34 -5.46
N MET A 259 3.73 8.22 -6.40
CA MET A 259 3.12 9.53 -6.55
C MET A 259 1.67 9.47 -7.02
N GLU A 260 1.33 8.50 -7.86
CA GLU A 260 -0.06 8.29 -8.27
C GLU A 260 -0.90 7.85 -7.08
N ILE A 261 -0.40 6.91 -6.26
CA ILE A 261 -1.07 6.48 -5.03
C ILE A 261 -1.25 7.67 -4.07
N ALA A 262 -0.19 8.46 -3.85
CA ALA A 262 -0.27 9.63 -2.99
C ALA A 262 -1.31 10.66 -3.48
N ARG A 263 -1.39 10.88 -4.81
CA ARG A 263 -2.39 11.79 -5.41
C ARG A 263 -3.80 11.24 -5.31
N GLN A 264 -3.98 9.94 -5.51
CA GLN A 264 -5.27 9.27 -5.31
C GLN A 264 -5.76 9.45 -3.86
N GLU A 265 -4.86 9.30 -2.88
CA GLU A 265 -5.21 9.54 -1.47
C GLU A 265 -5.54 11.00 -1.17
N ALA A 266 -4.84 11.97 -1.79
CA ALA A 266 -5.18 13.39 -1.67
C ALA A 266 -6.50 13.77 -2.36
N ALA A 267 -6.87 13.06 -3.43
CA ALA A 267 -8.12 13.28 -4.16
C ALA A 267 -9.36 12.70 -3.46
N ARG A 268 -9.17 11.90 -2.40
CA ARG A 268 -10.28 11.34 -1.62
C ARG A 268 -11.15 12.45 -0.99
N PRO A 269 -12.44 12.15 -0.71
CA PRO A 269 -13.28 13.04 0.08
C PRO A 269 -12.58 13.45 1.38
N PRO A 270 -12.67 14.72 1.82
CA PRO A 270 -11.97 15.19 3.02
C PRO A 270 -12.21 14.33 4.27
N VAL A 271 -13.42 13.80 4.43
CA VAL A 271 -13.78 12.90 5.54
C VAL A 271 -12.94 11.62 5.55
N ASP A 272 -12.50 11.10 4.39
CA ASP A 272 -11.71 9.88 4.31
C ASP A 272 -10.22 10.13 4.56
N ARG A 273 -9.71 11.33 4.27
CA ARG A 273 -8.27 11.65 4.30
C ARG A 273 -7.85 12.59 5.44
N THR A 274 -8.76 12.92 6.36
CA THR A 274 -8.55 13.84 7.48
C THR A 274 -8.83 13.12 8.80
N GLU A 275 -8.04 13.41 9.83
CA GLU A 275 -8.30 12.93 11.20
C GLU A 275 -9.72 13.27 11.65
N TRP A 276 -10.31 12.41 12.48
CA TRP A 276 -11.65 12.63 13.00
C TRP A 276 -11.59 13.19 14.42
N ALA A 277 -12.33 14.27 14.66
CA ALA A 277 -12.46 14.83 16.00
C ALA A 277 -13.32 13.94 16.91
N GLY A 278 -13.13 14.03 18.23
CA GLY A 278 -14.03 13.43 19.22
C GLY A 278 -13.75 11.97 19.58
N GLY A 279 -12.49 11.54 19.52
CA GLY A 279 -12.04 10.24 20.05
C GLY A 279 -12.40 9.02 19.21
N LYS A 280 -12.83 9.22 17.96
CA LYS A 280 -12.92 8.16 16.95
C LYS A 280 -11.77 8.35 15.97
N SER A 281 -11.09 7.27 15.60
CA SER A 281 -10.00 7.36 14.61
C SER A 281 -10.50 7.07 13.21
N ASN A 282 -9.98 7.83 12.25
CA ASN A 282 -10.29 7.61 10.84
C ASN A 282 -9.68 6.25 10.38
N PRO A 283 -10.49 5.29 9.90
CA PRO A 283 -10.01 3.96 9.50
C PRO A 283 -8.99 4.00 8.37
N ARG A 284 -8.98 5.04 7.53
CA ARG A 284 -8.00 5.21 6.46
C ARG A 284 -6.63 5.63 6.98
N ILE A 285 -6.58 6.46 8.02
CA ILE A 285 -5.32 6.83 8.67
C ILE A 285 -4.75 5.63 9.42
N LEU A 286 -5.63 4.86 10.09
CA LEU A 286 -5.24 3.58 10.69
C LEU A 286 -4.68 2.60 9.64
N ASP A 287 -5.23 2.59 8.41
CA ASP A 287 -4.66 1.80 7.30
C ASP A 287 -3.23 2.23 6.93
N TYR A 288 -2.89 3.52 7.02
CA TYR A 288 -1.52 3.98 6.77
C TYR A 288 -0.54 3.39 7.78
N PHE A 289 -0.88 3.39 9.07
CA PHE A 289 -0.07 2.73 10.10
C PHE A 289 0.00 1.21 9.90
N ARG A 290 -1.15 0.59 9.63
CA ARG A 290 -1.24 -0.86 9.44
C ARG A 290 -0.35 -1.37 8.30
N ILE A 291 -0.19 -0.58 7.25
CA ILE A 291 0.63 -0.96 6.08
C ILE A 291 2.07 -0.43 6.23
N GLY A 292 2.23 0.79 6.71
CA GLY A 292 3.50 1.50 6.71
C GLY A 292 4.38 1.30 7.95
N THR A 293 3.83 0.83 9.07
CA THR A 293 4.52 0.73 10.37
C THR A 293 4.13 -0.54 11.10
N ALA A 294 4.10 -1.63 10.36
CA ALA A 294 3.09 -2.63 10.59
C ALA A 294 3.37 -3.59 11.76
N TRP A 295 4.53 -3.46 12.40
CA TRP A 295 4.92 -4.11 13.66
C TRP A 295 4.40 -3.39 14.91
N ARG A 296 3.80 -2.20 14.76
CA ARG A 296 3.23 -1.41 15.85
C ARG A 296 1.73 -1.26 15.66
N GLU A 297 0.95 -1.72 16.63
CA GLU A 297 -0.46 -1.38 16.72
C GLU A 297 -0.58 0.09 17.16
N VAL A 298 -1.15 0.93 16.31
CA VAL A 298 -1.43 2.34 16.60
C VAL A 298 -2.94 2.47 16.71
N THR A 299 -3.43 2.78 17.91
CA THR A 299 -4.86 2.83 18.24
C THR A 299 -5.44 4.25 18.23
N GLN A 300 -4.61 5.27 17.95
CA GLN A 300 -5.01 6.69 17.93
C GLN A 300 -4.31 7.43 16.77
N ASP A 301 -5.07 8.29 16.09
CA ASP A 301 -4.63 9.11 14.95
C ASP A 301 -3.86 10.39 15.35
N GLU A 302 -3.72 10.67 16.65
CA GLU A 302 -2.91 11.76 17.21
C GLU A 302 -1.38 11.51 17.14
N THR A 303 -0.97 10.34 16.66
CA THR A 303 0.44 10.02 16.39
C THR A 303 0.86 10.60 15.04
N ASP A 304 1.99 11.30 14.96
CA ASP A 304 2.52 11.83 13.69
C ASP A 304 2.55 10.78 12.57
N TRP A 305 1.60 10.86 11.63
CA TRP A 305 1.38 9.81 10.61
C TRP A 305 1.93 10.17 9.22
N CYS A 306 2.73 11.23 9.11
CA CYS A 306 3.39 11.61 7.86
C CYS A 306 4.27 10.49 7.29
N ALA A 307 5.07 9.83 8.13
CA ALA A 307 5.91 8.71 7.70
C ALA A 307 5.09 7.44 7.44
N ALA A 308 4.01 7.20 8.20
CA ALA A 308 3.10 6.08 7.94
C ALA A 308 2.45 6.22 6.54
N PHE A 309 2.04 7.43 6.17
CA PHE A 309 1.51 7.73 4.83
C PHE A 309 2.56 7.53 3.72
N VAL A 310 3.78 8.05 3.88
CA VAL A 310 4.84 7.86 2.89
C VAL A 310 5.17 6.38 2.73
N ASN A 311 5.32 5.65 3.84
CA ASN A 311 5.49 4.19 3.82
C ASN A 311 4.31 3.51 3.11
N TYR A 312 3.06 3.85 3.43
CA TYR A 312 1.87 3.32 2.75
C TYR A 312 1.94 3.48 1.23
N CYS A 313 2.33 4.66 0.74
CA CYS A 313 2.41 4.93 -0.70
C CYS A 313 3.50 4.10 -1.38
N LEU A 314 4.69 4.05 -0.78
CA LEU A 314 5.80 3.23 -1.28
C LEU A 314 5.41 1.75 -1.33
N VAL A 315 4.87 1.26 -0.22
CA VAL A 315 4.51 -0.14 -0.02
C VAL A 315 3.42 -0.56 -1.00
N ASN A 316 2.38 0.25 -1.20
CA ASN A 316 1.35 -0.05 -2.21
C ASN A 316 1.85 0.09 -3.66
N ALA A 317 2.91 0.86 -3.91
CA ALA A 317 3.60 0.94 -5.20
C ALA A 317 4.54 -0.25 -5.47
N GLY A 318 4.76 -1.12 -4.49
CA GLY A 318 5.70 -2.25 -4.59
C GLY A 318 7.13 -1.90 -4.19
N HIS A 319 7.36 -0.72 -3.60
CA HIS A 319 8.65 -0.35 -3.02
C HIS A 319 8.66 -0.58 -1.52
N PRO A 320 9.71 -1.20 -0.97
CA PRO A 320 9.83 -1.31 0.46
C PRO A 320 10.05 0.08 1.10
N GLY A 321 9.24 0.40 2.10
CA GLY A 321 9.45 1.59 2.93
C GLY A 321 10.53 1.41 4.02
N THR A 322 10.59 2.34 4.96
CA THR A 322 11.38 2.24 6.19
C THR A 322 10.72 1.36 7.25
N ASN A 323 9.41 1.09 7.12
CA ASN A 323 8.61 0.37 8.12
C ASN A 323 8.63 1.07 9.49
N SER A 324 8.71 2.40 9.53
CA SER A 324 8.80 3.18 10.78
C SER A 324 7.84 4.38 10.77
N PRO A 325 7.16 4.69 11.90
CA PRO A 325 6.30 5.88 12.01
C PRO A 325 7.09 7.19 12.12
N GLY A 326 8.41 7.14 12.34
CA GLY A 326 9.23 8.34 12.48
C GLY A 326 9.76 8.84 11.13
N ALA A 327 9.54 10.12 10.82
CA ALA A 327 10.06 10.77 9.59
C ALA A 327 11.59 10.64 9.44
N ARG A 328 12.33 10.67 10.55
CA ARG A 328 13.80 10.48 10.60
C ARG A 328 14.29 9.15 10.03
N SER A 329 13.43 8.12 9.99
CA SER A 329 13.80 6.81 9.43
C SER A 329 14.22 6.88 7.96
N PHE A 330 13.64 7.81 7.19
CA PHE A 330 14.00 8.04 5.79
C PHE A 330 15.37 8.70 5.66
N PHE A 331 15.74 9.59 6.58
CA PHE A 331 17.06 10.20 6.62
C PHE A 331 18.14 9.16 6.95
N TRP A 332 17.90 8.33 7.96
CA TRP A 332 18.89 7.33 8.38
C TRP A 332 19.05 6.17 7.41
N ASN A 333 18.01 5.83 6.65
CA ASN A 333 18.09 4.86 5.55
C ASN A 333 18.85 3.57 5.91
N ARG A 334 18.60 3.01 7.11
CA ARG A 334 19.41 1.93 7.72
C ARG A 334 19.58 0.70 6.82
N ASN A 335 18.58 0.41 6.01
CA ASN A 335 18.55 -0.75 5.13
C ASN A 335 19.08 -0.44 3.71
N GLY A 336 19.64 0.75 3.48
CA GLY A 336 20.17 1.16 2.18
C GLY A 336 19.13 1.11 1.06
N ARG A 337 17.85 1.38 1.35
CA ARG A 337 16.74 1.27 0.39
C ARG A 337 16.52 2.53 -0.43
N PHE A 338 17.16 3.63 -0.04
CA PHE A 338 17.02 4.92 -0.67
C PHE A 338 18.39 5.44 -1.12
N GLU A 339 18.45 6.13 -2.25
CA GLU A 339 19.60 6.95 -2.62
C GLU A 339 19.37 8.38 -2.13
N SER A 340 20.42 9.03 -1.63
CA SER A 340 20.40 10.45 -1.29
C SER A 340 20.67 11.26 -2.54
N LEU A 341 19.84 12.27 -2.81
CA LEU A 341 19.95 13.12 -3.98
C LEU A 341 20.61 14.45 -3.63
N ALA A 342 21.50 14.89 -4.52
CA ALA A 342 22.10 16.22 -4.44
C ALA A 342 21.10 17.35 -4.70
N ALA A 343 19.91 17.09 -5.24
CA ALA A 343 18.88 18.09 -5.48
C ALA A 343 17.50 17.41 -5.49
N PRO A 344 16.41 18.11 -5.12
CA PRO A 344 15.09 17.50 -5.12
C PRO A 344 14.65 17.17 -6.55
N LYS A 345 14.05 16.00 -6.72
CA LYS A 345 13.39 15.57 -7.97
C LYS A 345 11.92 15.29 -7.68
N PRO A 346 10.98 15.58 -8.61
CA PRO A 346 9.58 15.21 -8.42
C PRO A 346 9.44 13.75 -7.97
N GLY A 347 8.70 13.53 -6.88
CA GLY A 347 8.48 12.22 -6.28
C GLY A 347 9.55 11.75 -5.30
N CYS A 348 10.68 12.44 -5.15
CA CYS A 348 11.62 12.14 -4.07
C CYS A 348 10.98 12.44 -2.71
N ILE A 349 11.41 11.72 -1.69
CA ILE A 349 11.01 11.91 -0.31
C ILE A 349 11.84 13.05 0.28
N VAL A 350 11.19 14.09 0.77
CA VAL A 350 11.85 15.21 1.45
C VAL A 350 11.74 15.02 2.95
N VAL A 351 12.88 15.02 3.64
CA VAL A 351 12.91 14.91 5.10
C VAL A 351 13.16 16.28 5.72
N ILE A 352 12.23 16.70 6.58
CA ILE A 352 12.33 17.93 7.36
C ILE A 352 12.64 17.55 8.81
N ARG A 353 13.74 18.06 9.33
CA ARG A 353 14.09 18.01 10.74
C ARG A 353 13.46 19.20 11.47
N ARG A 354 12.94 18.96 12.67
CA ARG A 354 12.52 20.03 13.60
C ARG A 354 13.45 20.05 14.81
N LEU A 355 13.34 21.09 15.65
CA LEU A 355 14.05 21.18 16.93
C LEU A 355 13.92 19.87 17.75
N PRO A 356 14.92 19.54 18.57
CA PRO A 356 16.11 20.34 18.85
C PRO A 356 17.24 20.17 17.81
N PHE A 357 18.09 21.19 17.62
CA PHE A 357 19.22 21.19 16.67
C PHE A 357 20.60 21.09 17.35
N ASP A 358 20.66 21.18 18.68
CA ASP A 358 21.87 20.96 19.49
C ASP A 358 22.23 19.48 19.67
N ASP A 359 21.44 18.58 19.08
CA ASP A 359 21.74 17.16 18.93
C ASP A 359 22.17 16.84 17.49
N PRO A 360 23.46 16.89 17.15
CA PRO A 360 23.91 16.63 15.77
C PRO A 360 23.52 15.24 15.28
N LYS A 361 23.27 14.28 16.19
CA LYS A 361 22.90 12.90 15.88
C LYS A 361 21.41 12.72 15.54
N TRP A 362 20.59 13.74 15.81
CA TRP A 362 19.13 13.71 15.68
C TRP A 362 18.48 12.49 16.35
N ALA A 363 19.00 12.11 17.52
CA ALA A 363 18.44 11.06 18.36
C ALA A 363 17.12 11.51 19.01
N LEU A 364 16.91 12.82 19.19
CA LEU A 364 15.73 13.41 19.83
C LEU A 364 15.01 14.40 18.90
N GLY A 365 13.70 14.57 19.14
CA GLY A 365 12.85 15.54 18.45
C GLY A 365 12.13 15.02 17.20
N PRO A 366 11.02 15.67 16.81
CA PRO A 366 10.19 15.24 15.69
C PRO A 366 10.81 15.60 14.33
N GLY A 367 10.21 15.05 13.29
CA GLY A 367 10.47 15.44 11.91
C GLY A 367 9.18 15.42 11.10
N HIS A 368 9.28 15.80 9.83
CA HIS A 368 8.21 15.67 8.86
C HIS A 368 8.75 15.08 7.57
N VAL A 369 7.91 14.37 6.83
CA VAL A 369 8.27 13.75 5.56
C VAL A 369 7.09 13.82 4.58
N GLY A 370 7.40 14.04 3.31
CA GLY A 370 6.44 14.06 2.22
C GLY A 370 7.13 13.93 0.87
N PHE A 371 6.36 13.73 -0.19
CA PHE A 371 6.90 13.63 -1.54
C PHE A 371 7.03 15.01 -2.18
N PHE A 372 8.20 15.31 -2.74
CA PHE A 372 8.45 16.55 -3.47
C PHE A 372 7.56 16.65 -4.70
N VAL A 373 6.81 17.75 -4.79
CA VAL A 373 6.01 18.09 -5.98
C VAL A 373 6.72 19.16 -6.80
N ALA A 374 7.12 20.25 -6.15
CA ALA A 374 7.80 21.39 -6.74
C ALA A 374 8.52 22.20 -5.65
N GLY A 375 9.33 23.19 -6.01
CA GLY A 375 10.00 24.05 -5.03
C GLY A 375 10.63 25.28 -5.66
N THR A 376 11.13 26.15 -4.79
CA THR A 376 11.93 27.33 -5.13
C THR A 376 13.30 27.20 -4.45
N ASP A 377 14.12 28.26 -4.50
CA ASP A 377 15.37 28.30 -3.75
C ASP A 377 15.16 28.22 -2.24
N SER A 378 14.05 28.79 -1.72
CA SER A 378 13.78 28.92 -0.29
C SER A 378 12.68 28.01 0.24
N SER A 379 11.89 27.36 -0.63
CA SER A 379 10.76 26.52 -0.21
C SER A 379 10.61 25.24 -1.03
N VAL A 380 9.89 24.27 -0.45
CA VAL A 380 9.48 23.02 -1.10
C VAL A 380 7.98 22.83 -0.93
N THR A 381 7.31 22.33 -1.96
CA THR A 381 5.91 21.90 -1.91
C THR A 381 5.89 20.38 -1.83
N LEU A 382 5.26 19.86 -0.78
CA LEU A 382 5.20 18.44 -0.48
C LEU A 382 3.77 17.92 -0.52
N LEU A 383 3.59 16.79 -1.20
CA LEU A 383 2.41 15.94 -1.09
C LEU A 383 2.67 14.94 0.05
N GLY A 384 1.91 15.06 1.14
CA GLY A 384 2.19 14.30 2.36
C GLY A 384 0.96 14.12 3.25
N GLY A 385 1.09 13.18 4.17
CA GLY A 385 0.13 12.94 5.25
C GLY A 385 0.43 13.80 6.47
N ASN A 386 -0.55 13.92 7.35
CA ASN A 386 -0.53 14.77 8.55
C ASN A 386 -0.18 16.25 8.29
N GLN A 387 -0.58 16.78 7.13
CA GLN A 387 -0.36 18.18 6.79
C GLN A 387 -1.63 18.98 7.09
N SER A 388 -1.69 19.57 8.30
CA SER A 388 -2.93 20.06 8.90
C SER A 388 -3.96 18.92 9.07
N ASN A 389 -3.49 17.80 9.64
CA ASN A 389 -4.29 16.61 9.97
C ASN A 389 -4.98 15.96 8.76
N THR A 390 -4.44 16.19 7.55
CA THR A 390 -4.99 15.64 6.30
C THR A 390 -3.91 15.28 5.29
N VAL A 391 -4.26 14.47 4.28
CA VAL A 391 -3.42 14.25 3.10
C VAL A 391 -3.66 15.39 2.11
N ARG A 392 -2.64 16.19 1.80
CA ARG A 392 -2.72 17.29 0.82
C ARG A 392 -1.35 17.71 0.32
N GLU A 393 -1.30 18.68 -0.59
CA GLU A 393 -0.08 19.44 -0.87
C GLU A 393 0.06 20.64 0.10
N SER A 394 1.27 20.88 0.60
CA SER A 394 1.58 22.05 1.44
C SER A 394 2.97 22.60 1.12
N ASN A 395 3.15 23.91 1.24
CA ASN A 395 4.45 24.55 1.09
C ASN A 395 5.17 24.63 2.44
N PHE A 396 6.46 24.33 2.44
CA PHE A 396 7.35 24.39 3.60
C PHE A 396 8.61 25.19 3.27
N PRO A 397 9.08 26.07 4.17
CA PRO A 397 10.41 26.65 4.06
C PRO A 397 11.48 25.55 4.09
N LYS A 398 12.56 25.70 3.30
CA LYS A 398 13.74 24.84 3.43
C LYS A 398 14.47 25.06 4.75
N GLU A 399 14.37 26.26 5.30
CA GLU A 399 14.81 26.62 6.64
C GLU A 399 13.77 27.56 7.25
N GLU A 400 13.20 27.17 8.37
CA GLU A 400 12.26 27.96 9.15
C GLU A 400 13.00 28.51 10.38
N ARG A 401 12.84 29.81 10.65
CA ARG A 401 13.46 30.47 11.81
C ARG A 401 12.41 31.13 12.70
N SER A 402 12.61 31.03 14.01
CA SER A 402 11.84 31.76 15.02
C SER A 402 12.79 32.33 16.07
N GLY A 403 12.65 33.61 16.41
CA GLY A 403 13.56 34.28 17.33
C GLY A 403 15.04 34.22 16.93
N GLY A 404 15.34 34.21 15.62
CA GLY A 404 16.70 34.11 15.06
C GLY A 404 17.29 32.70 15.02
N LYS A 405 16.65 31.71 15.66
CA LYS A 405 17.09 30.31 15.69
C LYS A 405 16.37 29.49 14.63
N VAL A 406 17.05 28.49 14.06
CA VAL A 406 16.43 27.52 13.15
C VAL A 406 15.49 26.62 13.96
N VAL A 407 14.23 26.51 13.52
CA VAL A 407 13.20 25.68 14.17
C VAL A 407 12.80 24.47 13.32
N ALA A 408 13.00 24.54 12.01
CA ALA A 408 12.89 23.42 11.09
C ALA A 408 13.81 23.59 9.89
N LYS A 409 14.30 22.49 9.31
CA LYS A 409 15.20 22.51 8.15
C LYS A 409 14.99 21.26 7.29
N VAL A 410 14.97 21.41 5.98
CA VAL A 410 15.08 20.26 5.05
C VAL A 410 16.49 19.71 5.17
N VAL A 411 16.62 18.41 5.44
CA VAL A 411 17.91 17.76 5.73
C VAL A 411 18.28 16.67 4.73
N ALA A 412 17.32 16.17 3.95
CA ALA A 412 17.60 15.18 2.91
C ALA A 412 16.54 15.14 1.81
N TYR A 413 16.98 14.69 0.64
CA TYR A 413 16.16 14.29 -0.50
C TYR A 413 16.46 12.82 -0.78
N MET A 414 15.50 11.94 -0.57
CA MET A 414 15.70 10.49 -0.66
C MET A 414 14.86 9.92 -1.80
N MET A 415 15.43 9.06 -2.64
CA MET A 415 14.69 8.37 -3.70
C MET A 415 14.72 6.86 -3.47
N PRO A 416 13.60 6.12 -3.59
CA PRO A 416 13.63 4.66 -3.52
C PRO A 416 14.57 4.08 -4.59
N ILE A 417 15.47 3.17 -4.19
CA ILE A 417 16.30 2.45 -5.15
C ILE A 417 15.40 1.46 -5.88
N THR A 418 15.28 1.60 -7.20
CA THR A 418 14.53 0.66 -8.04
C THR A 418 15.50 -0.42 -8.51
N SER A 419 15.34 -1.66 -8.02
CA SER A 419 16.16 -2.82 -8.38
C SER A 419 15.74 -3.48 -9.68
#